data_AF-A0A7Y3VYT4-F1
#
_entry.id   AF-A0A7Y3VYT4-F1
#
_cell.length_a   1.000
_cell.length_b   1.000
_cell.length_c   1.000
_cell.angle_alpha   90.00
_cell.angle_beta   90.00
_cell.angle_gamma   90.00
#
_symmetry.space_group_name_H-M   'P 1'
#
loop_
_entity.id
_entity.type
_entity.pdbx_description
1 polymer ?
#
loop_
_entity_poly.entity_id
_entity_poly.type
_entity_poly.pdbx_seq_one_letter_code
_entity_poly.pdbx_strand_id
1 'polypeptide(L)'
;MKKLIAALTLMLAFSINANAQDKKELTASEKGKKDAVELTQFLGLSATQSDDFYRLFELKHKTLEDKTLTAERKAELNRVIEAKIRASLDGVQMEKLDKNPDLLKKLLN
;
A
#
# COMPACT_ATOMS: atom_id res chain seq x y z
N MET A 1 16.19 43.95 -21.74
CA MET A 1 16.14 42.49 -21.54
C MET A 1 15.89 42.07 -20.08
N LYS A 2 15.01 42.77 -19.33
CA LYS A 2 14.59 42.34 -17.96
C LYS A 2 13.07 42.11 -17.86
N LYS A 3 12.30 42.54 -18.86
CA LYS A 3 10.83 42.44 -18.90
C LYS A 3 10.31 41.16 -19.59
N LEU A 4 11.20 40.38 -20.22
CA LEU A 4 10.83 39.12 -20.88
C LEU A 4 10.82 37.91 -19.92
N ILE A 5 11.60 37.97 -18.83
CA ILE A 5 11.66 36.88 -17.84
C ILE A 5 10.34 36.79 -17.06
N ALA A 6 9.71 37.94 -16.77
CA ALA A 6 8.44 37.99 -16.02
C ALA A 6 7.24 37.41 -16.78
N ALA A 7 7.26 37.43 -18.12
CA ALA A 7 6.19 36.85 -18.94
C ALA A 7 6.31 35.32 -19.07
N LEU A 8 7.54 34.79 -19.03
CA LEU A 8 7.78 33.35 -19.10
C LEU A 8 7.44 32.65 -17.77
N THR A 9 7.69 33.31 -16.63
CA THR A 9 7.30 32.78 -15.31
C THR A 9 5.78 32.77 -15.09
N LEU A 10 5.03 33.68 -15.71
CA LEU A 10 3.56 33.71 -15.58
C LEU A 10 2.88 32.55 -16.33
N MET A 11 3.44 32.07 -17.44
CA MET A 11 2.90 30.92 -18.18
C MET A 11 3.25 29.57 -17.56
N LEU A 12 4.32 29.48 -16.76
CA LEU A 12 4.69 28.26 -16.03
C LEU A 12 3.83 28.02 -14.78
N ALA A 13 3.20 29.05 -14.23
CA ALA A 13 2.35 28.93 -13.05
C ALA A 13 1.02 28.21 -13.35
N PHE A 14 0.52 28.26 -14.59
CA PHE A 14 -0.71 27.57 -15.00
C PHE A 14 -0.49 26.12 -15.43
N SER A 15 0.75 25.72 -15.75
CA SER A 15 1.07 24.34 -16.14
C SER A 15 1.24 23.37 -14.97
N ILE A 16 1.39 23.86 -13.73
CA ILE A 16 1.59 22.98 -12.55
C ILE A 16 0.25 22.49 -11.97
N ASN A 17 -0.88 23.09 -12.35
CA ASN A 17 -2.22 22.64 -11.92
C ASN A 17 -2.79 21.48 -12.78
N ALA A 18 -2.05 20.97 -13.76
CA ALA A 18 -2.48 19.88 -14.64
C ALA A 18 -1.99 18.48 -14.22
N ASN A 19 -1.45 18.31 -13.00
CA ASN A 19 -1.17 16.99 -12.41
C ASN A 19 -2.28 16.53 -11.44
N ALA A 20 -3.49 17.04 -11.62
CA ALA A 20 -4.71 16.49 -11.02
C ALA A 20 -5.46 15.59 -12.02
N GLN A 21 -4.79 15.14 -13.09
CA GLN A 21 -5.30 14.12 -14.01
C GLN A 21 -5.53 12.83 -13.24
N ASP A 22 -6.79 12.60 -12.86
CA ASP A 22 -7.45 11.30 -12.69
C ASP A 22 -6.50 10.13 -12.39
N LYS A 23 -5.85 10.15 -11.22
CA LYS A 23 -5.30 8.90 -10.68
C LYS A 23 -6.50 8.07 -10.28
N LYS A 24 -6.99 7.24 -11.20
CA LYS A 24 -7.96 6.19 -10.91
C LYS A 24 -7.51 5.51 -9.63
N GLU A 25 -8.31 5.61 -8.58
CA GLU A 25 -8.01 4.91 -7.35
C GLU A 25 -7.86 3.42 -7.67
N LEU A 26 -6.78 2.83 -7.18
CA LEU A 26 -6.57 1.40 -7.32
C LEU A 26 -7.71 0.65 -6.62
N THR A 27 -8.22 -0.37 -7.29
CA THR A 27 -9.18 -1.31 -6.72
C THR A 27 -8.54 -2.07 -5.53
N ALA A 28 -9.36 -2.61 -4.63
CA ALA A 28 -8.87 -3.49 -3.57
C ALA A 28 -7.98 -4.65 -4.07
N SER A 29 -8.31 -5.21 -5.23
CA SER A 29 -7.50 -6.26 -5.88
C SER A 29 -6.13 -5.73 -6.30
N GLU A 30 -6.05 -4.58 -6.97
CA GLU A 30 -4.76 -3.98 -7.37
C GLU A 30 -3.91 -3.59 -6.16
N LYS A 31 -4.53 -3.03 -5.12
CA LYS A 31 -3.85 -2.71 -3.85
C LYS A 31 -3.35 -3.98 -3.15
N GLY A 32 -4.17 -5.02 -3.07
CA GLY A 32 -3.80 -6.30 -2.47
C GLY A 32 -2.66 -7.00 -3.21
N LYS A 33 -2.67 -6.94 -4.55
CA LYS A 33 -1.60 -7.50 -5.37
C LYS A 33 -0.30 -6.76 -5.18
N LYS A 34 -0.35 -5.43 -5.08
CA LYS A 34 0.83 -4.60 -4.80
C LYS A 34 1.46 -4.97 -3.45
N ASP A 35 0.65 -5.06 -2.41
CA ASP A 35 1.11 -5.43 -1.05
C ASP A 35 1.75 -6.84 -1.05
N ALA A 36 1.12 -7.81 -1.73
CA ALA A 36 1.64 -9.17 -1.84
C ALA A 36 2.96 -9.24 -2.61
N VAL A 37 3.09 -8.51 -3.71
CA VAL A 37 4.33 -8.44 -4.50
C VAL A 37 5.46 -7.85 -3.67
N GLU A 38 5.20 -6.77 -2.93
CA GLU A 38 6.21 -6.13 -2.09
C GLU A 38 6.69 -7.06 -0.97
N LEU A 39 5.76 -7.74 -0.28
CA LEU A 39 6.12 -8.73 0.74
C LEU A 39 6.87 -9.93 0.12
N THR A 40 6.45 -10.38 -1.05
CA THR A 40 7.08 -11.48 -1.80
C THR A 40 8.52 -11.15 -2.17
N GLN A 41 8.75 -9.96 -2.74
CA GLN A 41 10.08 -9.48 -3.11
C GLN A 41 10.98 -9.33 -1.89
N PHE A 42 10.42 -8.82 -0.78
CA PHE A 42 11.19 -8.63 0.43
C PHE A 42 11.57 -9.95 1.10
N LEU A 43 10.66 -10.93 1.18
CA LEU A 43 10.87 -12.17 1.93
C LEU A 43 11.29 -13.38 1.08
N GLY A 44 11.23 -13.28 -0.25
CA GLY A 44 11.50 -14.42 -1.15
C GLY A 44 10.41 -15.48 -1.06
N LEU A 45 9.14 -15.07 -1.02
CA LEU A 45 8.02 -15.98 -0.84
C LEU A 45 7.79 -16.87 -2.07
N SER A 46 7.26 -18.07 -1.83
CA SER A 46 6.79 -18.94 -2.92
C SER A 46 5.59 -18.34 -3.67
N ALA A 47 5.30 -18.85 -4.87
CA ALA A 47 4.11 -18.45 -5.62
C ALA A 47 2.82 -18.67 -4.82
N THR A 48 2.69 -19.82 -4.15
CA THR A 48 1.53 -20.13 -3.30
C THR A 48 1.39 -19.13 -2.15
N GLN A 49 2.47 -18.83 -1.43
CA GLN A 49 2.43 -17.81 -0.37
C GLN A 49 2.05 -16.44 -0.95
N SER A 50 2.57 -16.07 -2.13
CA SER A 50 2.24 -14.82 -2.79
C SER A 50 0.75 -14.71 -3.09
N ASP A 51 0.14 -15.77 -3.62
CA ASP A 51 -1.29 -15.83 -3.91
C ASP A 51 -2.15 -15.81 -2.63
N ASP A 52 -1.69 -16.47 -1.56
CA ASP A 52 -2.35 -16.43 -0.24
C ASP A 52 -2.33 -15.02 0.34
N PHE A 53 -1.19 -14.34 0.27
CA PHE A 53 -1.06 -12.95 0.71
C PHE A 53 -1.86 -11.98 -0.15
N TYR A 54 -1.91 -12.20 -1.46
CA TYR A 54 -2.76 -11.41 -2.35
C TYR A 54 -4.22 -11.46 -1.88
N ARG A 55 -4.76 -12.65 -1.62
CA ARG A 55 -6.14 -12.81 -1.13
C ARG A 55 -6.36 -12.18 0.24
N LEU A 56 -5.38 -12.31 1.14
CA LEU A 56 -5.42 -11.68 2.47
C LEU A 56 -5.48 -10.15 2.36
N PHE A 57 -4.63 -9.55 1.53
CA PHE A 57 -4.58 -8.10 1.36
C PHE A 57 -5.75 -7.56 0.54
N GLU A 58 -6.25 -8.30 -0.45
CA GLU A 58 -7.49 -7.95 -1.15
C GLU A 58 -8.66 -7.89 -0.16
N LEU A 59 -8.80 -8.89 0.73
CA LEU A 59 -9.82 -8.89 1.78
C LEU A 59 -9.67 -7.68 2.73
N LYS A 60 -8.43 -7.36 3.14
CA LYS A 60 -8.13 -6.17 3.95
C LYS A 60 -8.67 -4.92 3.24
N HIS A 61 -8.27 -4.70 1.99
CA HIS A 61 -8.67 -3.50 1.23
C HIS A 61 -10.17 -3.43 0.98
N LYS A 62 -10.84 -4.56 0.68
CA LYS A 62 -12.32 -4.61 0.58
C LYS A 62 -13.00 -4.22 1.88
N THR A 63 -12.47 -4.69 3.02
CA THR A 63 -13.01 -4.31 4.33
C THR A 63 -12.82 -2.81 4.60
N LEU A 64 -11.68 -2.25 4.19
CA LEU A 64 -11.38 -0.82 4.36
C LEU A 64 -12.21 0.09 3.45
N GLU A 65 -12.86 -0.44 2.41
CA GLU A 65 -13.80 0.31 1.57
C GLU A 65 -15.15 0.55 2.26
N ASP A 66 -15.45 -0.15 3.38
CA ASP A 66 -16.65 0.07 4.18
C ASP A 66 -16.60 1.41 4.91
N LYS A 67 -17.47 2.34 4.49
CA LYS A 67 -17.58 3.69 5.06
C LYS A 67 -18.14 3.72 6.48
N THR A 68 -18.67 2.60 6.97
CA THR A 68 -19.22 2.45 8.32
C THR A 68 -18.23 1.81 9.30
N LEU A 69 -17.03 1.43 8.82
CA LEU A 69 -16.00 0.79 9.65
C LEU A 69 -15.53 1.71 10.78
N THR A 70 -15.71 1.27 12.03
CA THR A 70 -15.25 2.02 13.20
C THR A 70 -13.74 1.91 13.39
N ALA A 71 -13.18 2.84 14.18
CA ALA A 71 -11.77 2.79 14.56
C ALA A 71 -11.41 1.49 15.30
N GLU A 72 -12.27 0.98 16.20
CA GLU A 72 -11.99 -0.29 16.88
C GLU A 72 -12.02 -1.47 15.93
N ARG A 73 -12.96 -1.49 14.96
CA ARG A 73 -13.01 -2.55 13.94
C ARG A 73 -11.80 -2.50 13.02
N LYS A 74 -11.31 -1.31 12.65
CA LYS A 74 -10.07 -1.15 11.89
C LYS A 74 -8.85 -1.64 12.69
N ALA A 75 -8.77 -1.30 13.97
CA ALA A 75 -7.69 -1.79 14.84
C ALA A 75 -7.68 -3.32 14.96
N GLU A 76 -8.87 -3.93 15.13
CA GLU A 76 -9.00 -5.38 15.17
C GLU A 76 -8.67 -6.04 13.82
N LEU A 77 -9.09 -5.44 12.70
CA LEU A 77 -8.68 -5.88 11.37
C LEU A 77 -7.16 -5.92 11.27
N ASN A 78 -6.48 -4.84 11.64
CA ASN A 78 -5.02 -4.76 11.57
C ASN A 78 -4.36 -5.84 12.44
N ARG A 79 -4.86 -6.06 13.67
CA ARG A 79 -4.37 -7.13 14.55
C ARG A 79 -4.52 -8.52 13.92
N VAL A 80 -5.66 -8.79 13.30
CA VAL A 80 -5.94 -10.07 12.64
C VAL A 80 -5.08 -10.25 11.39
N ILE A 81 -4.91 -9.21 10.57
CA ILE A 81 -4.02 -9.25 9.39
C ILE A 81 -2.58 -9.51 9.83
N GLU A 82 -2.08 -8.81 10.84
CA GLU A 82 -0.73 -9.05 11.37
C GLU A 82 -0.56 -10.49 11.85
N ALA A 83 -1.51 -11.00 12.65
CA ALA A 83 -1.46 -12.37 13.14
C ALA A 83 -1.42 -13.39 11.99
N LYS A 84 -2.21 -13.16 10.92
CA LYS A 84 -2.23 -14.03 9.73
C LYS A 84 -0.92 -13.94 8.94
N ILE A 85 -0.31 -12.77 8.83
CA ILE A 85 1.01 -12.62 8.22
C ILE A 85 2.02 -13.46 8.98
N ARG A 86 2.13 -13.24 10.30
CA ARG A 86 3.10 -13.94 11.14
C ARG A 86 2.89 -15.46 11.14
N ALA A 87 1.65 -15.93 11.15
CA ALA A 87 1.34 -17.36 11.11
C ALA A 87 1.65 -18.05 9.77
N SER A 88 1.83 -17.29 8.68
CA SER A 88 2.05 -17.82 7.32
C SER A 88 3.53 -17.79 6.89
N LEU A 89 4.42 -17.29 7.76
CA LEU A 89 5.85 -17.17 7.51
C LEU A 89 6.61 -18.23 8.32
N ASP A 90 7.71 -18.71 7.77
CA ASP A 90 8.68 -19.50 8.54
C ASP A 90 9.55 -18.61 9.44
N GLY A 91 10.41 -19.23 10.26
CA GLY A 91 11.27 -18.51 11.19
C GLY A 91 12.24 -17.52 10.53
N VAL A 92 12.79 -17.86 9.36
CA VAL A 92 13.74 -17.00 8.63
C VAL A 92 13.03 -15.81 8.02
N GLN A 93 11.86 -16.04 7.42
CA GLN A 93 11.00 -15.01 6.85
C GLN A 93 10.49 -14.06 7.94
N MET A 94 10.08 -14.59 9.10
CA MET A 94 9.63 -13.80 10.23
C MET A 94 10.74 -12.91 10.79
N GLU A 95 11.94 -13.47 11.02
CA GLU A 95 13.08 -12.69 11.50
C GLU A 95 13.45 -11.55 10.53
N LYS A 96 13.37 -11.81 9.22
CA LYS A 96 13.62 -10.80 8.19
C LYS A 96 12.55 -9.70 8.22
N LEU A 97 11.28 -10.05 8.41
CA LEU A 97 10.19 -9.10 8.52
C LEU A 97 10.31 -8.23 9.78
N ASP A 98 10.67 -8.81 10.93
CA ASP A 98 10.83 -8.08 12.18
C ASP A 98 11.97 -7.05 12.14
N LYS A 99 12.97 -7.25 11.27
CA LYS A 99 14.03 -6.26 10.98
C LYS A 99 13.55 -5.11 10.09
N ASN A 100 12.31 -5.14 9.58
CA ASN A 100 11.73 -4.08 8.76
C ASN A 100 10.31 -3.68 9.26
N PRO A 101 10.23 -2.99 10.41
CA PRO A 101 8.96 -2.58 11.00
C PRO A 101 8.19 -1.60 10.10
N ASP A 102 8.87 -0.84 9.25
CA ASP A 102 8.23 0.10 8.32
C ASP A 102 7.43 -0.63 7.24
N LEU A 103 7.96 -1.73 6.70
CA LEU A 103 7.22 -2.58 5.76
C LEU A 103 6.00 -3.18 6.44
N LEU A 104 6.14 -3.74 7.65
CA LEU A 104 5.00 -4.29 8.38
C LEU A 104 3.93 -3.22 8.63
N LYS A 105 4.32 -2.04 9.10
CA LYS A 105 3.41 -0.91 9.31
C LYS A 105 2.69 -0.52 8.02
N LYS A 106 3.38 -0.51 6.88
CA LYS A 106 2.77 -0.23 5.57
C LYS A 106 1.74 -1.28 5.17
N LEU A 107 2.04 -2.57 5.37
CA LEU A 107 1.14 -3.67 5.02
C LEU A 107 -0.13 -3.71 5.89
N LEU A 108 -0.10 -3.12 7.09
CA LEU A 108 -1.25 -3.05 8.00
C LEU A 108 -2.12 -1.79 7.80
N ASN A 109 -1.62 -0.73 7.17
CA ASN A 109 -2.33 0.55 7.06
C ASN A 109 -3.09 0.76 5.75
#